data_AF-A0AAW0FQP1-F1
#
_entry.id   AF-A0AAW0FQP1-F1
#
_cell.length_a   1.000
_cell.length_b   1.000
_cell.length_c   1.000
_cell.angle_alpha   90.00
_cell.angle_beta   90.00
_cell.angle_gamma   90.00
#
_symmetry.space_group_name_H-M   'P 1'
#
loop_
_entity.id
_entity.type
_entity.pdbx_description
1 polymer ?
#
loop_
_entity_poly.entity_id
_entity_poly.type
_entity_poly.pdbx_seq_one_letter_code
_entity_poly.pdbx_strand_id
1 'polypeptide(L)'
;MAPEFMASSQPTYEADCFYFGLVCIELFTGQIPDPALSDLVAIDNRCRGSTPAKPDMMSERVWSLAKSRLTLETPTDGQYRK
;
A
#
# COMPACT_ATOMS: atom_id res chain seq x y z
N MET A 1 2.41 8.31 -1.13
CA MET A 1 0.98 8.66 -1.31
C MET A 1 0.21 7.42 -1.80
N ALA A 2 -1.10 7.30 -1.51
CA ALA A 2 -1.93 6.24 -2.07
C ALA A 2 -2.18 6.50 -3.57
N PRO A 3 -2.18 5.46 -4.44
CA PRO A 3 -2.26 5.67 -5.89
C PRO A 3 -3.51 6.39 -6.38
N GLU A 4 -4.66 6.13 -5.77
CA GLU A 4 -5.95 6.79 -6.05
C GLU A 4 -5.96 8.26 -5.62
N PHE A 5 -5.11 8.64 -4.65
CA PHE A 5 -4.99 10.01 -4.20
C PHE A 5 -4.43 10.92 -5.31
N MET A 6 -3.66 10.35 -6.24
CA MET A 6 -3.17 11.07 -7.43
C MET A 6 -4.30 11.44 -8.41
N ALA A 7 -5.45 10.75 -8.35
CA ALA A 7 -6.57 10.96 -9.27
C ALA A 7 -7.66 11.88 -8.72
N SER A 8 -7.97 11.81 -7.42
CA SER A 8 -9.10 12.55 -6.83
C SER A 8 -8.71 13.60 -5.77
N SER A 9 -7.49 13.54 -5.23
CA SER A 9 -7.06 14.34 -4.04
C SER A 9 -8.02 14.26 -2.85
N GLN A 10 -8.89 13.25 -2.81
CA GLN A 10 -9.83 13.03 -1.70
C GLN A 10 -9.34 11.86 -0.85
N PRO A 11 -9.30 12.01 0.49
CA PRO A 11 -9.08 10.88 1.38
C PRO A 11 -10.24 9.88 1.23
N THR A 12 -9.90 8.61 1.04
CA THR A 12 -10.85 7.52 0.91
C THR A 12 -10.53 6.43 1.93
N TYR A 13 -11.51 5.57 2.21
CA TYR A 13 -11.31 4.39 3.06
C TYR A 13 -10.24 3.45 2.48
N GLU A 14 -10.19 3.35 1.16
CA GLU A 14 -9.21 2.59 0.40
C GLU A 14 -7.81 3.16 0.58
N ALA A 15 -7.68 4.49 0.60
CA ALA A 15 -6.40 5.16 0.82
C ALA A 15 -5.88 4.87 2.23
N ASP A 16 -6.74 4.94 3.25
CA ASP A 16 -6.39 4.57 4.62
C ASP A 16 -5.95 3.10 4.73
N CYS A 17 -6.63 2.19 4.02
CA CYS A 17 -6.21 0.79 3.94
C CYS A 17 -4.82 0.64 3.31
N PHE A 18 -4.54 1.35 2.21
CA PHE A 18 -3.24 1.34 1.57
C PHE A 18 -2.13 1.83 2.51
N TYR A 19 -2.35 2.97 3.18
CA TYR A 19 -1.39 3.50 4.15
C TYR A 19 -1.20 2.58 5.36
N PHE A 20 -2.24 1.88 5.81
CA PHE A 20 -2.13 0.87 6.86
C PHE A 20 -1.11 -0.24 6.49
N GLY A 21 -1.11 -0.69 5.23
CA GLY A 21 -0.13 -1.65 4.73
C GLY A 21 1.31 -1.12 4.80
N LEU A 22 1.51 0.15 4.45
CA LEU A 22 2.83 0.81 4.53
C LEU A 22 3.29 0.98 5.98
N VAL A 23 2.40 1.41 6.87
CA VAL A 23 2.68 1.57 8.31
C VAL A 23 3.07 0.24 8.94
N CYS A 24 2.44 -0.87 8.53
CA CYS A 24 2.85 -2.20 8.99
C CYS A 24 4.29 -2.53 8.58
N ILE A 25 4.74 -2.15 7.39
CA ILE A 25 6.14 -2.32 6.97
C ILE A 25 7.06 -1.43 7.80
N GLU A 26 6.71 -0.16 7.95
CA GLU A 26 7.51 0.82 8.68
C GLU A 26 7.66 0.46 10.16
N LEU A 27 6.57 0.05 10.82
CA LEU A 27 6.57 -0.32 12.23
C LEU A 27 7.50 -1.50 12.53
N PHE A 28 7.49 -2.51 11.67
CA PHE A 28 8.32 -3.70 11.88
C PHE A 28 9.78 -3.47 11.49
N THR A 29 10.04 -2.71 10.42
CA THR A 29 11.41 -2.48 9.92
C THR A 29 12.12 -1.29 10.57
N GLY A 30 11.36 -0.36 11.15
CA GLY A 30 11.87 0.95 11.59
C GLY A 30 12.34 1.84 10.44
N GLN A 31 11.97 1.52 9.20
CA GLN A 31 12.39 2.24 8.00
C GLN A 31 11.19 2.58 7.13
N ILE A 32 11.29 3.70 6.40
CA ILE A 32 10.30 4.01 5.37
C ILE A 32 10.26 2.89 4.33
N PRO A 33 9.07 2.53 3.79
CA PRO A 33 8.98 1.57 2.70
C PRO A 33 9.74 2.07 1.46
N ASP A 34 10.55 1.20 0.85
CA ASP A 34 11.38 1.49 -0.33
C ASP A 34 12.29 2.74 -0.19
N PRO A 35 13.22 2.77 0.77
CA PRO A 35 14.01 3.98 1.08
C PRO A 35 14.93 4.44 -0.07
N ALA A 36 15.15 3.60 -1.07
CA ALA A 36 15.94 3.90 -2.25
C ALA A 36 15.12 4.48 -3.42
N LEU A 37 13.79 4.50 -3.33
CA LEU A 37 12.89 4.98 -4.38
C LEU A 37 12.29 6.32 -4.00
N SER A 38 12.01 7.15 -5.00
CA SER A 38 11.14 8.30 -4.80
C SER A 38 9.69 7.84 -4.64
N ASP A 39 8.87 8.62 -3.94
CA ASP A 39 7.45 8.33 -3.72
C ASP A 39 6.70 7.96 -5.00
N LEU A 40 6.93 8.70 -6.09
CA LEU A 40 6.26 8.45 -7.37
C LEU A 40 6.63 7.09 -7.97
N VAL A 41 7.90 6.68 -7.85
CA VAL A 41 8.36 5.38 -8.37
C VAL A 41 7.85 4.24 -7.49
N ALA A 42 7.85 4.43 -6.16
CA ALA A 42 7.27 3.45 -5.24
C ALA A 42 5.77 3.24 -5.52
N ILE A 43 5.03 4.32 -5.78
CA ILE A 43 3.60 4.27 -6.14
C ILE A 43 3.39 3.55 -7.48
N ASP A 44 4.12 3.92 -8.53
CA ASP A 44 3.99 3.27 -9.85
C ASP A 44 4.31 1.77 -9.77
N ASN A 45 5.33 1.38 -9.00
CA ASN A 45 5.63 -0.02 -8.73
C ASN A 45 4.46 -0.74 -8.08
N ARG A 46 3.80 -0.13 -7.09
CA ARG A 46 2.62 -0.72 -6.42
C ARG A 46 1.43 -0.82 -7.36
N CYS A 47 1.17 0.18 -8.19
CA CYS A 47 0.14 0.13 -9.24
C CYS A 47 0.37 -1.02 -10.22
N ARG A 48 1.64 -1.34 -10.51
CA ARG A 48 2.03 -2.47 -11.37
C ARG A 48 2.03 -3.82 -10.65
N GLY A 49 1.62 -3.87 -9.38
CA GLY A 49 1.60 -5.09 -8.57
C GLY A 49 2.96 -5.50 -8.00
N SER A 50 3.99 -4.65 -8.12
CA SER A 50 5.29 -4.88 -7.51
C SER A 50 5.26 -4.54 -6.02
N THR A 51 5.45 -5.54 -5.17
CA THR A 51 5.52 -5.41 -3.71
C THR A 51 6.97 -5.58 -3.24
N PRO A 52 7.36 -4.95 -2.11
CA PRO A 52 8.71 -5.11 -1.61
C PRO A 52 8.91 -6.56 -1.13
N ALA A 53 10.18 -6.97 -0.95
CA ALA A 53 10.45 -8.26 -0.33
C ALA A 53 9.91 -8.29 1.11
N LYS A 54 9.42 -9.45 1.55
CA LYS A 54 8.96 -9.63 2.93
C LYS A 54 10.13 -9.36 3.89
N PRO A 55 9.99 -8.45 4.87
CA PRO A 55 11.01 -8.27 5.89
C PRO A 55 11.21 -9.54 6.75
N ASP A 56 12.45 -9.85 7.12
CA ASP A 56 12.78 -11.07 7.89
C ASP A 56 12.09 -11.11 9.26
N MET A 57 12.02 -9.96 9.92
CA MET A 57 11.35 -9.75 11.22
C MET A 57 9.82 -9.85 11.17
N MET A 58 9.22 -9.90 9.99
CA MET A 58 7.77 -9.95 9.83
C MET A 58 7.31 -11.40 9.61
N SER A 59 6.36 -11.85 10.44
CA SER A 59 5.71 -13.15 10.26
C SER A 59 4.87 -13.19 8.98
N GLU A 60 4.67 -14.39 8.41
CA GLU A 60 3.82 -14.58 7.22
C GLU A 60 2.39 -14.04 7.38
N ARG A 61 1.83 -14.12 8.60
CA ARG A 61 0.48 -13.62 8.87
C ARG A 61 0.39 -12.10 8.79
N VAL A 62 1.38 -11.40 9.36
CA VAL A 62 1.43 -9.93 9.29
C VAL A 62 1.78 -9.48 7.87
N TRP A 63 2.70 -10.18 7.22
CA TRP A 63 3.08 -9.89 5.84
C TRP A 63 1.92 -10.07 4.86
N SER A 64 1.19 -11.18 4.93
CA SER A 64 0.02 -11.41 4.08
C SER A 64 -1.06 -10.35 4.28
N LEU A 65 -1.29 -9.91 5.52
CA LEU A 65 -2.20 -8.80 5.81
C LEU A 65 -1.71 -7.49 5.20
N ALA A 66 -0.46 -7.09 5.44
CA ALA A 66 0.09 -5.85 4.90
C ALA A 66 0.08 -5.86 3.36
N LYS A 67 0.54 -6.96 2.75
CA LYS A 67 0.55 -7.16 1.30
C LYS A 67 -0.86 -7.06 0.70
N SER A 68 -1.87 -7.64 1.36
CA SER A 68 -3.26 -7.59 0.88
C SER A 68 -3.82 -6.17 0.73
N ARG A 69 -3.23 -5.19 1.44
CA ARG A 69 -3.65 -3.79 1.40
C ARG A 69 -2.77 -2.91 0.52
N LEU A 70 -1.58 -3.38 0.15
CA LEU A 70 -0.65 -2.67 -0.73
C LEU A 70 -0.92 -2.90 -2.20
N THR A 71 -1.65 -3.96 -2.55
CA THR A 71 -2.15 -4.20 -3.89
C THR A 71 -3.54 -3.60 -4.00
N LEU A 72 -3.66 -2.49 -4.73
CA LEU A 72 -4.98 -2.02 -5.16
C LEU A 72 -5.51 -3.05 -6.16
N GLU A 73 -6.35 -3.98 -5.69
CA GLU A 73 -7.31 -4.54 -6.62
C GLU A 73 -8.12 -3.35 -7.13
N THR A 74 -8.15 -3.15 -8.45
CA THR A 74 -8.96 -2.10 -9.07
C THR A 74 -10.33 -2.12 -8.39
N PRO A 75 -10.78 -0.99 -7.80
CA PRO A 75 -12.05 -0.98 -7.08
C PRO A 75 -13.08 -1.58 -8.03
N THR A 76 -13.71 -2.67 -7.59
CA THR A 76 -14.75 -3.31 -8.38
C THR A 76 -15.81 -2.25 -8.58
N ASP A 77 -15.90 -1.79 -9.83
CA ASP A 77 -16.74 -0.69 -10.23
C ASP A 77 -18.16 -0.93 -9.69
N GLY A 78 -18.63 -0.08 -8.78
CA GLY A 78 -20.07 0.03 -8.47
C GLY A 78 -20.62 -0.46 -7.13
N GLN A 79 -19.90 -0.52 -6.00
CA GLN A 79 -20.53 -0.89 -4.71
C GLN A 79 -20.60 0.15 -3.58
N TYR A 80 -20.21 1.41 -3.81
CA TYR A 80 -20.47 2.48 -2.83
C TYR A 80 -21.25 3.65 -3.45
N ARG A 81 -22.51 3.36 -3.81
CA ARG A 81 -23.59 4.35 -3.78
C ARG A 81 -24.55 3.95 -2.65
N LYS A 82 -24.50 4.68 -1.54
CA LYS A 82 -25.62 4.83 -0.63
C LYS A 82 -26.01 6.30 -0.60
#